data_AF-A0A6G3TAH9-F1
#
_entry.id   AF-A0A6G3TAH9-F1
#
_cell.length_a   1.000
_cell.length_b   1.000
_cell.length_c   1.000
_cell.angle_alpha   90.00
_cell.angle_beta   90.00
_cell.angle_gamma   90.00
#
_symmetry.space_group_name_H-M   'P 1'
#
loop_
_entity.id
_entity.type
_entity.pdbx_description
1 polymer ?
#
loop_
_entity_poly.entity_id
_entity_poly.type
_entity_poly.pdbx_seq_one_letter_code
_entity_poly.pdbx_strand_id
1 'polypeptide(L)' 'MTDVVDADELLRRMHRARACALEEGRSWRARSEALRSTDPEGSREAAVRTVAYEAVLRVLDEVLTPGRNADRRSPAD' A
#
# COMPACT_ATOMS: atom_id res chain seq x y z
N MET A 1 22.12 21.06 1.22
CA MET A 1 22.53 20.21 0.08
C MET A 1 21.59 19.02 0.08
N THR A 2 20.64 18.96 -0.86
CA THR A 2 19.97 17.69 -1.13
C THR A 2 21.02 16.79 -1.75
N ASP A 3 21.43 15.77 -1.03
CA ASP A 3 22.30 14.73 -1.58
C ASP A 3 21.59 14.18 -2.82
N VAL A 4 22.18 14.39 -3.99
CA VAL A 4 21.60 13.90 -5.25
C VAL A 4 21.69 12.39 -5.19
N VAL A 5 20.53 11.75 -5.02
CA VAL A 5 20.44 10.30 -4.89
C VAL A 5 20.46 9.71 -6.29
N ASP A 6 21.31 8.72 -6.52
CA ASP A 6 21.31 7.96 -7.78
C ASP A 6 19.95 7.26 -7.99
N ALA A 7 19.54 7.12 -9.25
CA ALA A 7 18.27 6.52 -9.62
C ALA A 7 18.09 5.10 -9.04
N ASP A 8 19.17 4.31 -8.96
CA ASP A 8 19.12 2.97 -8.37
C ASP A 8 18.82 3.01 -6.88
N GLU A 9 19.34 4.00 -6.16
CA GLU A 9 19.07 4.16 -4.74
C GLU A 9 17.63 4.63 -4.50
N LEU A 10 17.08 5.47 -5.38
CA LEU A 10 15.65 5.80 -5.36
C LEU A 10 14.79 4.56 -5.59
N LEU A 11 15.11 3.74 -6.60
CA LEU A 11 14.38 2.49 -6.88
C LEU A 11 14.46 1.52 -5.70
N ARG A 12 15.64 1.33 -5.08
CA ARG A 12 15.79 0.52 -3.88
C ARG A 12 14.92 1.01 -2.73
N ARG A 13 14.85 2.33 -2.50
CA ARG A 13 13.98 2.91 -1.47
C ARG A 13 12.51 2.70 -1.77
N MET A 14 12.09 2.87 -3.02
CA MET A 14 10.70 2.61 -3.42
C MET A 14 10.31 1.14 -3.27
N HIS A 15 11.19 0.20 -3.66
CA HIS A 15 10.95 -1.23 -3.44
C HIS A 15 10.86 -1.58 -1.95
N ARG A 16 11.71 -0.99 -1.09
CA ARG A 16 11.59 -1.15 0.37
C ARG A 16 10.29 -0.57 0.92
N ALA A 17 9.91 0.62 0.48
CA ALA A 17 8.64 1.24 0.88
C ALA A 17 7.44 0.37 0.47
N ARG A 18 7.49 -0.22 -0.74
CA ARG A 18 6.47 -1.14 -1.23
C ARG A 18 6.38 -2.41 -0.38
N ALA A 19 7.51 -3.01 -0.04
CA ALA A 19 7.55 -4.19 0.83
C ALA A 19 6.95 -3.89 2.22
N CYS A 20 7.34 -2.74 2.80
CA CYS A 20 6.80 -2.26 4.08
C CYS A 20 5.28 -2.04 4.01
N ALA A 21 4.77 -1.33 2.99
CA ALA A 21 3.35 -1.10 2.84
C ALA A 21 2.55 -2.41 2.67
N LEU A 22 3.12 -3.42 2.02
CA LEU A 22 2.50 -4.73 1.85
C LEU A 22 2.44 -5.51 3.18
N GLU A 23 3.48 -5.44 3.99
CA GLU A 23 3.51 -6.04 5.33
C GLU A 23 2.52 -5.36 6.28
N GLU A 24 2.57 -4.04 6.37
CA GLU A 24 1.66 -3.24 7.18
C GLU A 24 0.19 -3.46 6.78
N GLY A 25 -0.11 -3.42 5.47
CA GLY A 25 -1.46 -3.68 4.98
C GLY A 25 -1.98 -5.07 5.35
N ARG A 26 -1.12 -6.11 5.37
CA ARG A 26 -1.50 -7.45 5.84
C ARG A 26 -1.73 -7.47 7.36
N SER A 27 -0.86 -6.81 8.12
CA SER A 27 -0.97 -6.71 9.59
C SER A 27 -2.28 -6.02 10.01
N TRP A 28 -2.59 -4.87 9.40
CA TRP A 28 -3.82 -4.13 9.70
C TRP A 28 -5.08 -4.89 9.27
N ARG A 29 -5.04 -5.61 8.14
CA ARG A 29 -6.17 -6.45 7.72
C ARG A 29 -6.42 -7.58 8.73
N ALA A 30 -5.36 -8.27 9.16
CA ALA A 30 -5.46 -9.33 10.17
C ALA A 30 -5.98 -8.78 11.51
N ARG A 31 -5.54 -7.58 11.90
CA ARG A 31 -6.02 -6.91 13.11
C ARG A 31 -7.50 -6.52 13.01
N SER A 32 -7.94 -6.01 11.86
CA SER A 32 -9.35 -5.70 11.61
C SER A 32 -10.23 -6.95 11.76
N GLU A 33 -9.81 -8.07 11.18
CA GLU A 33 -10.50 -9.35 11.31
C GLU A 33 -10.60 -9.79 12.78
N ALA A 34 -9.48 -9.76 13.51
CA ALA A 34 -9.42 -10.19 14.91
C ALA A 34 -10.31 -9.34 15.83
N LEU A 35 -10.44 -8.04 15.56
CA LEU A 35 -11.21 -7.12 16.38
C LEU A 35 -12.72 -7.11 16.06
N ARG A 36 -13.15 -7.68 14.92
CA ARG A 36 -14.52 -7.51 14.41
C ARG A 36 -15.62 -7.85 15.42
N SER A 37 -15.41 -8.85 16.26
CA SER A 37 -16.41 -9.31 17.24
C SER A 37 -16.30 -8.65 18.62
N THR A 38 -15.10 -8.25 19.04
CA THR A 38 -14.83 -7.73 20.39
C THR A 38 -14.72 -6.22 20.45
N ASP A 39 -14.36 -5.57 19.33
CA ASP A 39 -14.19 -4.13 19.20
C ASP A 39 -14.50 -3.69 17.75
N PRO A 40 -15.78 -3.47 17.43
CA PRO A 40 -16.20 -3.06 16.09
C PRO A 40 -15.61 -1.73 15.64
N GLU A 41 -15.31 -0.80 16.55
CA GLU A 41 -14.73 0.50 16.21
C GLU A 41 -13.24 0.35 15.88
N GLY A 42 -12.48 -0.33 16.74
CA GLY A 42 -11.07 -0.66 16.45
C GLY A 42 -10.91 -1.49 15.18
N SER A 43 -11.87 -2.38 14.88
CA SER A 43 -11.95 -3.09 13.60
C SER A 43 -12.09 -2.15 12.40
N ARG A 44 -12.95 -1.11 12.50
CA ARG A 44 -13.13 -0.10 11.44
C ARG A 44 -11.88 0.75 11.26
N GLU A 45 -11.27 1.21 12.34
CA GLU A 45 -9.99 1.95 12.26
C GLU A 45 -8.89 1.13 11.57
N ALA A 46 -8.76 -0.15 11.93
CA ALA A 46 -7.80 -1.04 11.29
C ALA A 46 -8.10 -1.26 9.79
N ALA A 47 -9.39 -1.29 9.41
CA ALA A 47 -9.79 -1.36 8.00
C ALA A 47 -9.39 -0.09 7.24
N VAL A 48 -9.57 1.11 7.82
CA VAL A 48 -9.13 2.38 7.21
C VAL A 48 -7.61 2.39 7.00
N ARG A 49 -6.83 1.95 8.00
CA ARG A 49 -5.37 1.81 7.85
C ARG A 49 -4.99 0.83 6.74
N THR A 50 -5.72 -0.28 6.59
CA THR A 50 -5.54 -1.23 5.48
C THR A 50 -5.71 -0.54 4.12
N VAL A 51 -6.79 0.23 3.95
CA VAL A 51 -7.06 0.97 2.70
C VAL A 51 -5.98 2.00 2.41
N ALA A 52 -5.45 2.67 3.44
CA ALA A 52 -4.36 3.63 3.28
C ALA A 52 -3.09 2.96 2.70
N TYR A 53 -2.69 1.80 3.22
CA TYR A 53 -1.54 1.06 2.68
C TYR A 53 -1.81 0.51 1.26
N GLU A 54 -3.04 0.08 0.97
CA GLU A 54 -3.43 -0.31 -0.40
C GLU A 54 -3.34 0.85 -1.40
N ALA A 55 -3.68 2.07 -0.99
CA ALA A 55 -3.53 3.25 -1.84
C ALA A 55 -2.06 3.57 -2.11
N VAL A 56 -1.19 3.49 -1.09
CA VAL A 56 0.27 3.64 -1.25
C VAL A 56 0.83 2.59 -2.21
N LEU A 57 0.41 1.33 -2.05
CA LEU A 57 0.83 0.25 -2.95
C LEU A 57 0.45 0.53 -4.40
N ARG A 58 -0.77 1.03 -4.66
CA ARG A 58 -1.21 1.38 -6.01
C ARG A 58 -0.33 2.47 -6.64
N VAL A 59 0.01 3.50 -5.88
CA VAL A 59 0.89 4.58 -6.36
C VAL A 59 2.30 4.06 -6.63
N LEU A 60 2.88 3.28 -5.70
CA LEU A 60 4.21 2.69 -5.89
C LEU A 60 4.23 1.71 -7.06
N ASP A 61 3.16 0.92 -7.25
CA ASP A 61 3.02 0.00 -8.36
C ASP A 61 2.96 0.74 -9.70
N GLU A 62 2.28 1.88 -9.77
CA GLU A 62 2.27 2.72 -10.99
C GLU A 62 3.64 3.33 -11.28
N VAL A 63 4.33 3.82 -10.26
CA VAL A 63 5.66 4.44 -10.42
C VAL A 63 6.70 3.40 -10.84
N LEU A 64 6.68 2.22 -10.21
CA LEU A 64 7.63 1.14 -10.49
C LEU A 64 7.27 0.32 -11.73
N THR A 65 5.99 0.30 -12.11
CA THR A 65 5.47 -0.47 -13.24
C THR A 65 4.32 0.31 -13.89
N PRO A 66 4.63 1.34 -14.71
CA PRO A 66 3.61 2.17 -15.35
C PRO A 66 2.60 1.32 -16.16
N GLY A 67 1.33 1.68 -16.06
CA GLY A 67 0.23 0.96 -16.72
C GLY A 67 -0.29 -0.26 -15.96
N ARG A 68 0.37 -0.71 -14.88
CA ARG A 68 -0.08 -1.87 -14.09
C ARG A 68 -1.50 -1.70 -13.51
N ASN A 69 -1.90 -0.46 -13.21
CA ASN A 69 -3.24 -0.19 -12.70
C ASN A 69 -4.28 0.08 -13.79
N ALA A 70 -3.85 0.28 -15.05
CA ALA A 70 -4.76 0.54 -16.17
C ALA A 70 -5.63 -0.69 -16.47
N ASP A 71 -5.06 -1.89 -16.41
CA ASP A 71 -5.81 -3.16 -16.57
C ASP A 71 -6.91 -3.37 -15.52
N ARG A 72 -6.76 -2.78 -14.32
CA ARG A 72 -7.78 -2.83 -13.27
C ARG A 72 -8.89 -1.78 -13.47
N ARG A 73 -8.60 -0.75 -14.28
CA ARG A 73 -9.47 0.41 -14.50
C ARG A 73 -10.24 0.34 -15.80
N SER A 74 -10.23 -0.79 -16.51
CA SER A 74 -11.07 -1.03 -17.67
C SER A 74 -12.42 -1.62 -17.20
N PRO A 75 -13.46 -0.80 -16.96
CA PRO A 75 -14.80 -1.27 -17.18
C PRO A 75 -14.95 -1.43 -18.70
N ALA A 76 -15.69 -2.46 -19.12
CA ALA A 76 -16.24 -2.48 -20.47
C ALA A 76 -16.90 -1.12 -20.76
N ASP A 77 -16.56 -0.56 -21.92
CA ASP A 77 -17.32 0.48 -22.61
C ASP A 77 -18.73 -0.04 -22.91
#